data_AF-X0RYR0-F1
#
_entry.id   AF-X0RYR0-F1
#
_cell.length_a   1.000
_cell.length_b   1.000
_cell.length_c   1.000
_cell.angle_alpha   90.00
_cell.angle_beta   90.00
_cell.angle_gamma   90.00
#
_symmetry.space_group_name_H-M   'P 1'
#
loop_
_entity.id
_entity.type
_entity.pdbx_description
1 polymer ?
#
loop_
_entity_poly.entity_id
_entity_poly.type
_entity_poly.pdbx_seq_one_letter_code
_entity_poly.pdbx_strand_id
1 'polypeptide(L)'
;MAGMKITKMFFDTKKVISATDRATRRVFSKFGAFVRRGARSSIRKRKAVSAPGKPPSSHVGLLKKLIYFGYDTDKQTVVIGPTPLGGKAEVPALLEYGGRKVVMGRRGRKQRKRQVATYSPRPFMGPAFEKEKPKLPAMWADSIK
;
A
#
# COMPACT_ATOMS: atom_id res chain seq x y z
N MET A 1 24.20 -16.35 -55.63
CA MET A 1 23.13 -15.53 -55.03
C MET A 1 22.84 -16.07 -53.65
N ALA A 2 23.29 -15.38 -52.60
CA ALA A 2 23.10 -15.83 -51.22
C ALA A 2 21.67 -15.48 -50.76
N GLY A 3 20.80 -16.50 -50.66
CA GLY A 3 19.46 -16.35 -50.11
C GLY A 3 19.53 -16.10 -48.61
N MET A 4 19.15 -14.90 -48.19
CA MET A 4 18.96 -14.56 -46.78
C MET A 4 17.76 -15.35 -46.26
N LYS A 5 18.01 -16.51 -45.66
CA LYS A 5 16.99 -17.27 -44.92
C LYS A 5 16.65 -16.48 -43.67
N ILE A 6 15.55 -15.72 -43.72
CA ILE A 6 14.94 -15.10 -42.54
C ILE A 6 14.38 -16.22 -41.66
N THR A 7 15.23 -16.81 -40.83
CA THR A 7 14.79 -17.80 -39.84
C THR A 7 14.35 -17.06 -38.59
N LYS A 8 13.03 -17.03 -38.38
CA LYS A 8 12.31 -16.71 -37.13
C LYS A 8 12.00 -15.22 -36.85
N MET A 9 11.09 -14.63 -37.60
CA MET A 9 10.22 -13.54 -37.11
C MET A 9 9.02 -14.10 -36.32
N PHE A 10 9.25 -15.03 -35.39
CA PHE A 10 8.22 -15.81 -34.68
C PHE A 10 8.06 -15.35 -33.23
N PHE A 11 7.56 -14.13 -33.01
CA PHE A 11 7.05 -13.75 -31.69
C PHE A 11 5.70 -14.44 -31.51
N ASP A 12 5.68 -15.56 -30.78
CA ASP A 12 4.43 -16.16 -30.30
C ASP A 12 3.83 -15.18 -29.28
N THR A 13 2.96 -14.30 -29.76
CA THR A 13 2.39 -13.18 -28.99
C THR A 13 1.76 -13.66 -27.71
N LYS A 14 1.09 -14.83 -27.73
CA LYS A 14 0.47 -15.43 -26.53
C LYS A 14 1.52 -15.82 -25.50
N LYS A 15 2.62 -16.45 -25.92
CA LYS A 15 3.70 -16.84 -24.99
C LYS A 15 4.36 -15.61 -24.36
N VAL A 16 4.68 -14.59 -25.16
CA VAL A 16 5.30 -13.35 -24.68
C VAL A 16 4.39 -12.60 -23.71
N ILE A 17 3.10 -12.45 -24.04
CA ILE A 17 2.11 -11.83 -23.16
C ILE A 17 2.01 -12.60 -21.84
N SER A 18 1.87 -13.94 -21.91
CA SER A 18 1.75 -14.76 -20.69
C SER A 18 2.99 -14.70 -19.79
N ALA A 19 4.19 -14.61 -20.38
CA ALA A 19 5.44 -14.45 -19.64
C ALA A 19 5.50 -13.07 -18.97
N THR A 20 5.07 -12.03 -19.70
CA THR A 20 5.00 -10.65 -19.20
C THR A 20 4.00 -10.55 -18.05
N ASP A 21 2.78 -11.08 -18.19
CA ASP A 21 1.75 -11.05 -17.14
C ASP A 21 2.23 -11.75 -15.86
N ARG A 22 2.90 -12.89 -16.02
CA ARG A 22 3.47 -13.65 -14.90
C ARG A 22 4.59 -12.86 -14.21
N ALA A 23 5.44 -12.19 -14.98
CA ALA A 23 6.49 -11.32 -14.46
C ALA A 23 5.86 -10.14 -13.70
N THR A 24 4.94 -9.40 -14.34
CA THR A 24 4.21 -8.27 -13.77
C THR A 24 3.55 -8.63 -12.43
N ARG A 25 2.79 -9.73 -12.38
CA ARG A 25 2.17 -10.20 -11.13
C ARG A 25 3.19 -10.48 -10.04
N ARG A 26 4.29 -11.18 -10.36
CA ARG A 26 5.33 -11.53 -9.37
C ARG A 26 5.98 -10.28 -8.82
N VAL A 27 6.36 -9.35 -9.69
CA VAL A 27 7.10 -8.19 -9.25
C VAL A 27 6.22 -7.21 -8.50
N PHE A 28 4.98 -6.97 -8.94
CA PHE A 28 4.04 -6.15 -8.18
C PHE A 28 3.65 -6.76 -6.83
N SER A 29 3.50 -8.09 -6.75
CA SER A 29 3.29 -8.75 -5.45
C SER A 29 4.48 -8.56 -4.51
N LYS A 30 5.71 -8.66 -5.03
CA LYS A 30 6.95 -8.44 -4.26
C LYS A 30 7.07 -6.99 -3.80
N PHE A 31 6.82 -6.04 -4.70
CA PHE A 31 6.82 -4.62 -4.39
C PHE A 31 5.78 -4.26 -3.31
N GLY A 32 4.54 -4.72 -3.48
CA GLY A 32 3.48 -4.50 -2.49
C GLY A 32 3.81 -5.11 -1.12
N ALA A 33 4.48 -6.27 -1.09
CA ALA A 33 4.96 -6.86 0.15
C ALA A 33 6.03 -6.01 0.85
N PHE A 34 6.95 -5.38 0.11
CA PHE A 34 7.95 -4.49 0.68
C PHE A 34 7.35 -3.19 1.20
N VAL A 35 6.46 -2.55 0.43
CA VAL A 35 5.76 -1.33 0.89
C VAL A 35 4.96 -1.63 2.16
N ARG A 36 4.19 -2.73 2.18
CA ARG A 36 3.48 -3.19 3.38
C ARG A 36 4.44 -3.37 4.56
N ARG A 37 5.60 -4.01 4.34
CA ARG A 37 6.59 -4.23 5.40
C ARG A 37 7.13 -2.90 5.93
N GLY A 38 7.48 -1.96 5.06
CA GLY A 38 7.96 -0.63 5.41
C GLY A 38 6.93 0.17 6.23
N ALA A 39 5.67 0.13 5.82
CA ALA A 39 4.58 0.76 6.56
C ALA A 39 4.37 0.10 7.95
N ARG A 40 4.44 -1.23 8.03
CA ARG A 40 4.30 -1.96 9.31
C ARG A 40 5.49 -1.74 10.26
N SER A 41 6.69 -1.47 9.74
CA SER A 41 7.88 -1.22 10.56
C SER A 41 7.95 0.22 11.06
N SER A 42 7.39 1.17 10.30
CA SER A 42 7.30 2.58 10.72
C SER A 42 6.33 2.77 11.90
N ILE A 43 5.27 1.96 11.98
CA ILE A 43 4.29 1.97 13.07
C ILE A 43 4.80 1.21 14.29
N ARG A 44 5.00 1.95 15.39
CA ARG A 44 5.48 1.40 16.67
C ARG A 44 4.36 1.27 17.70
N LYS A 45 4.42 0.22 18.53
CA LYS A 45 3.51 0.03 19.68
C LYS A 45 3.99 0.92 20.84
N ARG A 46 3.19 1.92 21.22
CA ARG A 46 3.47 2.84 22.34
C ARG A 46 2.18 3.44 22.87
N LYS A 47 2.18 3.87 24.13
CA LYS A 47 1.03 4.56 24.76
C LYS A 47 0.94 6.03 24.36
N ALA A 48 2.07 6.69 24.11
CA ALA A 48 2.11 8.10 23.71
C ALA A 48 1.69 8.30 22.25
N VAL A 49 1.05 9.44 21.97
CA VAL A 49 0.74 9.88 20.60
C VAL A 49 2.04 10.27 19.88
N SER A 50 2.12 10.07 18.57
CA SER A 50 3.30 10.50 17.79
C SER A 50 3.37 12.03 17.68
N ALA A 51 4.48 12.59 17.19
CA ALA A 51 4.51 13.96 16.71
C ALA A 51 3.88 14.05 15.30
N PRO A 52 3.28 15.19 14.90
CA PRO A 52 2.86 15.41 13.51
C PRO A 52 3.98 15.12 12.51
N GLY A 53 3.64 14.61 11.33
CA GLY A 53 4.59 14.19 10.30
C GLY A 53 5.32 12.88 10.59
N LYS A 54 5.31 12.38 11.84
CA LYS A 54 5.88 11.08 12.20
C LYS A 54 4.81 9.98 12.13
N PRO A 55 5.19 8.73 11.79
CA PRO A 55 4.28 7.60 11.75
C PRO A 55 3.45 7.45 13.03
N PRO A 56 2.21 6.98 12.93
CA PRO A 56 1.30 6.90 14.06
C PRO A 56 1.75 5.83 15.05
N SER A 57 1.37 6.05 16.30
CA SER A 57 1.46 5.03 17.34
C SER A 57 0.37 3.99 17.17
N SER A 58 0.69 2.72 17.35
CA SER A 58 -0.30 1.66 17.42
C SER A 58 -0.58 1.28 18.87
N HIS A 59 -1.66 1.78 19.45
CA HIS A 59 -2.03 1.47 20.84
C HIS A 59 -2.50 0.01 20.99
N VAL A 60 -3.35 -0.48 20.08
CA VAL A 60 -3.93 -1.84 20.16
C VAL A 60 -3.18 -2.85 19.28
N GLY A 61 -2.56 -2.42 18.17
CA GLY A 61 -1.94 -3.32 17.19
C GLY A 61 -2.73 -3.46 15.89
N LEU A 62 -4.01 -3.06 15.87
CA LEU A 62 -4.90 -3.27 14.74
C LEU A 62 -4.43 -2.57 13.47
N LEU A 63 -4.07 -1.28 13.54
CA LEU A 63 -3.60 -0.53 12.37
C LEU A 63 -2.45 -1.25 11.64
N LYS A 64 -1.49 -1.79 12.40
CA LYS A 64 -0.35 -2.54 11.85
C LYS A 64 -0.74 -3.91 11.28
N LYS A 65 -1.76 -4.57 11.83
CA LYS A 65 -2.24 -5.87 11.34
C LYS A 65 -3.06 -5.72 10.05
N LEU A 66 -3.66 -4.54 9.87
CA LEU A 66 -4.63 -4.27 8.83
C LEU A 66 -4.09 -3.60 7.58
N ILE A 67 -2.77 -3.50 7.43
CA ILE A 67 -2.16 -3.07 6.18
C ILE A 67 -2.01 -4.31 5.29
N TYR A 68 -2.73 -4.31 4.18
CA TYR A 68 -2.72 -5.37 3.18
C TYR A 68 -2.15 -4.87 1.86
N PHE A 69 -1.91 -5.81 0.96
CA PHE A 69 -1.68 -5.52 -0.46
C PHE A 69 -2.41 -6.57 -1.29
N GLY A 70 -2.84 -6.18 -2.49
CA GLY A 70 -3.49 -7.07 -3.45
C GLY A 70 -3.13 -6.67 -4.87
N TYR A 71 -2.95 -7.66 -5.74
CA TYR A 71 -2.75 -7.46 -7.17
C TYR A 71 -4.10 -7.61 -7.88
N ASP A 72 -4.49 -6.59 -8.64
CA ASP A 72 -5.64 -6.58 -9.53
C ASP A 72 -5.19 -7.11 -10.90
N THR A 73 -5.72 -8.27 -11.29
CA THR A 73 -5.37 -8.94 -12.55
C THR A 73 -5.90 -8.22 -13.78
N ASP A 74 -7.04 -7.55 -13.66
CA ASP A 74 -7.74 -6.93 -14.79
C ASP A 74 -7.06 -5.62 -15.16
N LYS A 75 -6.63 -4.86 -14.14
CA LYS A 75 -5.94 -3.58 -14.32
C LYS A 75 -4.42 -3.71 -14.33
N GLN A 76 -3.89 -4.88 -14.01
CA GLN A 76 -2.47 -5.12 -13.78
C GLN A 76 -1.83 -4.13 -12.80
N THR A 77 -2.52 -3.89 -11.68
CA THR A 77 -2.07 -2.91 -10.66
C THR A 77 -1.93 -3.56 -9.30
N VAL A 78 -1.13 -2.95 -8.42
CA VAL A 78 -1.07 -3.36 -7.01
C VAL A 78 -1.60 -2.27 -6.12
N VAL A 79 -2.59 -2.63 -5.30
CA VAL A 79 -3.18 -1.76 -4.29
C VAL A 79 -2.58 -2.13 -2.95
N ILE A 80 -2.03 -1.16 -2.23
CA ILE A 80 -1.44 -1.35 -0.90
C ILE A 80 -2.07 -0.35 0.06
N GLY A 81 -2.56 -0.81 1.21
CA GLY A 81 -3.14 0.10 2.17
C GLY A 81 -3.80 -0.56 3.38
N PRO A 82 -4.22 0.26 4.35
CA PRO A 82 -4.98 -0.18 5.51
C PRO A 82 -6.44 -0.50 5.15
N THR A 83 -6.94 -1.66 5.59
CA THR A 83 -8.31 -2.14 5.38
C THR A 83 -9.04 -2.28 6.72
N PRO A 84 -10.30 -1.85 6.88
CA PRO A 84 -10.99 -1.96 8.15
C PRO A 84 -11.43 -3.40 8.45
N LEU A 85 -11.47 -3.79 9.73
CA LEU A 85 -12.17 -5.00 10.18
C LEU A 85 -13.66 -4.67 10.34
N GLY A 86 -14.36 -4.59 9.21
CA GLY A 86 -15.76 -4.19 9.14
C GLY A 86 -15.95 -2.66 9.14
N GLY A 87 -16.91 -2.18 8.34
CA GLY A 87 -17.22 -0.76 8.21
C GLY A 87 -16.24 0.04 7.33
N LYS A 88 -16.19 1.36 7.50
CA LYS A 88 -15.39 2.29 6.69
C LYS A 88 -14.03 2.60 7.34
N ALA A 89 -12.94 2.53 6.56
CA ALA A 89 -11.59 2.90 7.00
C ALA A 89 -11.36 4.42 6.97
N GLU A 90 -12.06 5.16 7.84
CA GLU A 90 -11.96 6.62 7.88
C GLU A 90 -10.73 7.10 8.68
N VAL A 91 -10.31 6.35 9.70
CA VAL A 91 -9.17 6.73 10.56
C VAL A 91 -7.83 6.70 9.82
N PRO A 92 -7.50 5.65 9.02
CA PRO A 92 -6.22 5.62 8.34
C PRO A 92 -6.03 6.77 7.35
N ALA A 93 -7.08 7.18 6.62
CA ALA A 93 -7.03 8.34 5.73
C ALA A 93 -6.76 9.64 6.50
N LEU A 94 -7.40 9.84 7.66
CA LEU A 94 -7.12 10.98 8.54
C LEU A 94 -5.70 10.98 9.10
N LEU A 95 -5.10 9.81 9.30
CA LEU A 95 -3.71 9.71 9.73
C LEU A 95 -2.75 10.01 8.56
N GLU A 96 -3.03 9.60 7.34
CA GLU A 96 -2.16 9.92 6.20
C GLU A 96 -2.19 11.41 5.85
N TYR A 97 -3.39 11.98 5.67
CA TYR A 97 -3.55 13.32 5.11
C TYR A 97 -3.90 14.39 6.15
N GLY A 98 -4.24 14.00 7.37
CA GLY A 98 -4.85 14.90 8.35
C GLY A 98 -6.33 15.19 8.03
N GLY A 99 -6.92 16.10 8.79
CA GLY A 99 -8.27 16.59 8.53
C GLY A 99 -9.09 16.79 9.80
N ARG A 100 -10.38 17.08 9.61
CA ARG A 100 -11.34 17.25 10.72
C ARG A 100 -12.40 16.18 10.62
N LYS A 101 -12.76 15.58 11.75
CA LYS A 101 -13.86 14.63 11.83
C LYS A 101 -14.70 14.89 13.06
N VAL A 102 -16.02 14.84 12.88
CA VAL A 102 -16.97 14.91 13.99
C VAL A 102 -16.95 13.57 14.70
N VAL A 103 -16.58 13.58 15.97
CA VAL A 103 -16.55 12.41 16.86
C VAL A 103 -17.62 12.61 17.93
N MET A 104 -18.30 11.52 18.30
CA MET A 104 -19.20 11.52 19.46
C MET A 104 -18.36 11.53 20.74
N GLY A 105 -18.48 12.56 21.56
CA GLY A 105 -17.85 12.60 22.87
C GLY A 105 -18.38 11.50 23.78
N ARG A 106 -17.49 10.81 24.52
CA ARG A 106 -17.87 9.96 25.65
C ARG A 106 -17.74 10.76 26.93
N ARG A 107 -18.84 11.33 27.43
CA ARG A 107 -18.90 11.92 28.77
C ARG A 107 -20.12 11.41 29.53
N GLY A 108 -19.95 10.27 30.20
CA GLY A 108 -20.95 9.69 31.10
C GLY A 108 -22.27 9.30 30.42
N ARG A 109 -23.16 8.65 31.17
CA ARG A 109 -24.46 8.14 30.69
C ARG A 109 -25.42 9.22 30.13
N LYS A 110 -25.07 10.52 30.15
CA LYS A 110 -26.06 11.59 29.94
C LYS A 110 -25.94 12.49 28.71
N GLN A 111 -24.81 12.68 28.00
CA GLN A 111 -24.84 13.48 26.77
C GLN A 111 -23.77 13.08 25.74
N ARG A 112 -24.22 12.57 24.58
CA ARG A 112 -23.42 12.41 23.37
C ARG A 112 -23.35 13.75 22.63
N LYS A 113 -22.50 14.68 23.07
CA LYS A 113 -22.23 15.90 22.29
C LYS A 113 -21.32 15.56 21.10
N ARG A 114 -21.68 16.06 19.92
CA ARG A 114 -20.82 16.03 18.72
C ARG A 114 -19.65 16.98 18.96
N GLN A 115 -18.42 16.49 18.87
CA GLN A 115 -17.20 17.30 18.96
C GLN A 115 -16.41 17.18 17.68
N VAL A 116 -15.90 18.29 17.17
CA VAL A 116 -15.01 18.28 16.00
C VAL A 116 -13.60 17.99 16.49
N ALA A 117 -13.06 16.82 16.12
CA ALA A 117 -11.68 16.48 16.36
C ALA A 117 -10.83 16.86 15.15
N THR A 118 -9.73 17.58 15.39
CA THR A 118 -8.74 17.92 14.37
C THR A 118 -7.57 16.95 14.45
N TYR A 119 -7.20 16.36 13.31
CA TYR A 119 -6.13 15.39 13.16
C TYR A 119 -5.01 16.00 12.33
N SER A 120 -3.81 16.10 12.91
CA SER A 120 -2.59 16.42 12.15
C SER A 120 -2.12 15.21 11.35
N PRO A 121 -1.55 15.41 10.16
CA PRO A 121 -1.04 14.32 9.33
C PRO A 121 0.11 13.59 10.03
N ARG A 122 0.11 12.27 9.88
CA ARG A 122 1.03 11.26 10.44
C ARG A 122 1.24 10.18 9.38
N PRO A 123 1.83 10.55 8.23
CA PRO A 123 1.89 9.67 7.08
C PRO A 123 2.75 8.44 7.38
N PHE A 124 2.32 7.27 6.89
CA PHE A 124 3.02 6.01 7.07
C PHE A 124 3.04 5.14 5.82
N MET A 125 2.04 5.27 4.95
CA MET A 125 1.94 4.60 3.65
C MET A 125 2.75 5.33 2.58
N GLY A 126 2.53 6.63 2.40
CA GLY A 126 3.22 7.43 1.38
C GLY A 126 4.74 7.37 1.50
N PRO A 127 5.31 7.65 2.69
CA PRO A 127 6.76 7.52 2.91
C PRO A 127 7.29 6.10 2.70
N ALA A 128 6.50 5.06 3.03
CA ALA A 128 6.90 3.68 2.79
C ALA A 128 6.92 3.34 1.29
N PHE A 129 5.99 3.88 0.51
CA PHE A 129 5.95 3.72 -0.93
C PHE A 129 7.17 4.39 -1.58
N GLU A 130 7.42 5.67 -1.30
CA GLU A 130 8.55 6.41 -1.89
C GLU A 130 9.90 5.79 -1.54
N LYS A 131 10.04 5.23 -0.33
CA LYS A 131 11.26 4.52 0.07
C LYS A 131 11.54 3.26 -0.78
N GLU A 132 10.50 2.54 -1.19
CA GLU A 132 10.65 1.28 -1.92
C GLU A 132 10.60 1.46 -3.45
N LYS A 133 9.96 2.53 -3.94
CA LYS A 133 9.84 2.92 -5.35
C LYS A 133 11.15 2.78 -6.17
N PRO A 134 12.33 3.25 -5.72
CA PRO A 134 13.55 3.15 -6.52
C PRO A 134 14.05 1.71 -6.73
N LYS A 135 13.56 0.73 -5.95
CA LYS A 135 13.95 -0.68 -6.12
C LYS A 135 13.16 -1.38 -7.23
N LEU A 136 12.08 -0.77 -7.70
CA LEU A 136 11.14 -1.36 -8.65
C LEU A 136 11.81 -1.74 -9.99
N PRO A 137 12.67 -0.91 -10.62
CA PRO A 137 13.38 -1.28 -11.85
C PRO A 137 14.26 -2.51 -11.68
N ALA A 138 14.99 -2.61 -10.57
CA ALA A 138 15.85 -3.76 -10.27
C ALA A 138 15.05 -5.06 -10.05
N MET A 139 13.78 -4.96 -9.62
CA MET A 139 12.92 -6.15 -9.56
C MET A 139 12.35 -6.56 -10.91
N TRP A 140 12.26 -5.62 -11.87
CA TRP A 140 11.82 -5.86 -13.24
C TRP A 140 12.92 -6.42 -14.14
N ALA A 141 14.18 -6.10 -13.84
CA ALA A 141 15.35 -6.68 -14.50
C ALA A 141 15.28 -8.22 -14.50
N ASP A 142 15.46 -8.83 -15.67
CA ASP A 142 15.45 -10.28 -15.89
C ASP A 142 14.19 -11.02 -15.42
N SER A 143 13.06 -10.30 -15.27
CA SER A 143 11.81 -10.86 -14.75
C SER A 143 11.01 -11.61 -15.81
N ILE A 144 11.17 -11.27 -17.10
CA ILE A 144 10.55 -11.93 -18.25
C ILE A 144 11.49 -13.03 -18.72
N LYS A 145 11.00 -14.28 -18.72
CA LYS A 145 11.73 -15.49 -19.12
C LYS A 145 10.85 -16.36 -19.99
#